data_AF-A0A7S0AN94-F1
#
_entry.id   AF-A0A7S0AN94-F1
#
_cell.length_a   1.000
_cell.length_b   1.000
_cell.length_c   1.000
_cell.angle_alpha   90.00
_cell.angle_beta   90.00
_cell.angle_gamma   90.00
#
_symmetry.space_group_name_H-M   'P 1'
#
loop_
_entity.id
_entity.type
_entity.pdbx_description
1 polymer ?
#
loop_
_entity_poly.entity_id
_entity_poly.type
_entity_poly.pdbx_seq_one_letter_code
_entity_poly.pdbx_strand_id
1 'polypeptide(L)'
;MSGDGDRSPGGSTLPAAGAADDRQCSRCKRRISLAESVMRCRCGSVFCERHRPPESHGCTFDWQAMQQRKLARENPQVVRGASALRSATAWREEYEKHHPVGRADERRTQLLHALGAVFFLVLGVRGVLLLLMR
;
A
#
# COMPACT_ATOMS: atom_id res chain seq x y z
N MET A 1 46.31 1.67 33.43
CA MET A 1 45.48 1.78 34.65
C MET A 1 44.10 2.14 34.16
N SER A 2 43.05 1.33 34.15
CA SER A 2 42.71 -0.02 34.63
C SER A 2 41.55 -0.46 33.70
N GLY A 3 41.44 -1.69 33.21
CA GLY A 3 41.02 -2.86 33.98
C GLY A 3 39.49 -3.01 33.91
N ASP A 4 39.01 -4.24 33.73
CA ASP A 4 37.62 -4.72 33.86
C ASP A 4 36.76 -4.63 32.57
N GLY A 5 36.49 -5.70 31.79
CA GLY A 5 36.57 -7.12 32.08
C GLY A 5 35.23 -7.72 32.49
N ASP A 6 34.15 -7.50 31.73
CA ASP A 6 32.87 -8.20 31.94
C ASP A 6 32.68 -9.34 30.92
N ARG A 7 33.17 -10.51 31.33
CA ARG A 7 32.82 -11.81 30.75
C ARG A 7 31.91 -12.49 31.76
N SER A 8 30.63 -12.61 31.46
CA SER A 8 29.69 -13.38 32.28
C SER A 8 29.19 -14.63 31.53
N PRO A 9 28.95 -15.77 32.24
CA PRO A 9 28.91 -17.11 31.67
C PRO A 9 27.49 -17.71 31.56
N GLY A 10 27.40 -18.89 30.97
CA GLY A 10 26.24 -19.80 31.07
C GLY A 10 25.23 -19.60 29.93
N GLY A 11 25.09 -20.51 28.98
CA GLY A 11 24.93 -21.94 29.22
C GLY A 11 23.57 -22.22 29.84
N SER A 12 22.49 -21.94 29.11
CA SER A 12 21.17 -22.50 29.38
C SER A 12 20.64 -23.13 28.09
N THR A 13 20.70 -24.45 28.08
CA THR A 13 19.98 -25.35 27.18
C THR A 13 18.50 -24.95 27.11
N LEU A 14 18.03 -24.65 25.90
CA LEU A 14 16.61 -24.63 25.55
C LEU A 14 16.34 -25.75 24.52
N PRO A 15 15.18 -26.39 24.59
CA PRO A 15 15.04 -27.80 24.27
C PRO A 15 15.07 -28.08 22.77
N ALA A 16 15.78 -29.15 22.40
CA ALA A 16 15.47 -29.92 21.21
C ALA A 16 14.11 -30.60 21.43
N ALA A 17 13.04 -29.96 20.96
CA ALA A 17 11.74 -30.59 20.73
C ALA A 17 11.45 -30.47 19.24
N GLY A 18 11.09 -31.61 18.64
CA GLY A 18 11.19 -31.88 17.21
C GLY A 18 10.65 -30.78 16.30
N ALA A 19 11.26 -30.68 15.12
CA ALA A 19 10.75 -29.93 13.99
C ALA A 19 9.39 -30.52 13.56
N ALA A 20 8.34 -30.19 14.30
CA ALA A 20 6.99 -30.34 13.86
C ALA A 20 6.81 -29.41 12.65
N ASP A 21 6.22 -29.93 11.59
CA ASP A 21 5.81 -29.17 10.40
C ASP A 21 4.78 -28.10 10.83
N ASP A 22 5.28 -27.00 11.39
CA ASP A 22 4.51 -25.89 11.97
C ASP A 22 4.03 -24.93 10.88
N ARG A 23 3.60 -25.51 9.76
CA ARG A 23 2.91 -24.79 8.69
C ARG A 23 1.42 -24.80 8.97
N GLN A 24 1.00 -24.41 10.18
CA GLN A 24 -0.41 -24.33 10.54
C GLN A 24 -0.76 -22.95 11.09
N CYS A 25 -1.97 -22.48 10.77
CA CYS A 25 -2.49 -21.24 11.32
C CYS A 25 -2.73 -21.38 12.84
N SER A 26 -2.21 -20.46 13.63
CA SER A 26 -2.34 -20.49 15.09
C SER A 26 -3.80 -20.30 15.57
N ARG A 27 -4.66 -19.70 14.73
CA ARG A 27 -6.09 -19.46 15.05
C ARG A 27 -7.01 -20.60 14.61
N CYS A 28 -6.88 -21.07 13.35
CA CYS A 28 -7.81 -22.05 12.78
C CYS A 28 -7.17 -23.42 12.45
N LYS A 29 -5.88 -23.61 12.75
CA LYS A 29 -5.10 -24.85 12.52
C LYS A 29 -5.05 -25.36 11.08
N ARG A 30 -5.59 -24.62 10.10
CA ARG A 30 -5.45 -24.90 8.68
C ARG A 30 -3.97 -24.86 8.28
N ARG A 31 -3.53 -25.77 7.42
CA ARG A 31 -2.19 -25.71 6.81
C ARG A 31 -2.02 -24.41 6.02
N ILE A 32 -0.89 -23.75 6.20
CA ILE A 32 -0.52 -22.49 5.57
C ILE A 32 0.63 -22.70 4.59
N SER A 33 0.72 -21.81 3.60
CA SER A 33 1.78 -21.83 2.60
C SER A 33 3.15 -21.50 3.21
N LEU A 34 4.22 -21.84 2.48
CA LEU A 34 5.58 -21.48 2.88
C LEU A 34 5.72 -19.94 3.05
N ALA A 35 5.12 -19.16 2.16
CA ALA A 35 5.12 -17.70 2.25
C ALA A 35 4.42 -17.20 3.53
N GLU A 36 3.27 -17.78 3.87
CA GLU A 36 2.57 -17.47 5.12
C GLU A 36 3.38 -17.87 6.37
N SER A 37 4.15 -18.97 6.32
CA SER A 37 5.00 -19.38 7.45
C SER A 37 6.16 -18.43 7.75
N VAL A 38 6.63 -17.69 6.74
CA VAL A 38 7.69 -16.68 6.91
C VAL A 38 7.12 -15.39 7.50
N MET A 39 5.85 -15.08 7.22
CA MET A 39 5.17 -13.88 7.68
C MET A 39 4.61 -14.04 9.09
N ARG A 40 5.48 -13.86 10.10
CA ARG A 40 5.07 -13.88 11.51
C ARG A 40 4.40 -12.56 11.91
N CYS A 41 3.31 -12.64 12.67
CA CYS A 41 2.75 -11.47 13.31
C CYS A 41 3.70 -10.96 14.40
N ARG A 42 3.61 -9.68 14.76
CA ARG A 42 4.41 -9.08 15.85
C ARG A 42 4.13 -9.66 17.23
N CYS A 43 3.01 -10.37 17.42
CA CYS A 43 2.76 -11.17 18.62
C CYS A 43 3.55 -12.49 18.66
N GLY A 44 4.28 -12.85 17.59
CA GLY A 44 5.12 -14.05 17.50
C GLY A 44 4.45 -15.26 16.84
N SER A 45 3.14 -15.22 16.64
CA SER A 45 2.37 -16.31 16.02
C SER A 45 2.26 -16.18 14.50
N VAL A 46 1.97 -17.31 13.84
CA VAL A 46 1.79 -17.41 12.38
C VAL A 46 0.33 -17.73 12.04
N PHE A 47 -0.19 -17.11 10.99
CA PHE A 47 -1.60 -17.20 10.61
C PHE A 47 -1.77 -17.33 9.09
N CYS A 48 -2.91 -17.89 8.67
CA CYS A 48 -3.33 -17.81 7.27
C CYS A 48 -3.78 -16.38 6.92
N GLU A 49 -3.92 -16.08 5.63
CA GLU A 49 -4.31 -14.78 5.10
C GLU A 49 -5.54 -14.17 5.81
N ARG A 50 -6.57 -14.97 6.09
CA ARG A 50 -7.79 -14.50 6.77
C ARG A 50 -7.60 -14.12 8.25
N HIS A 51 -6.64 -14.75 8.92
CA HIS A 51 -6.37 -14.53 10.35
C HIS A 51 -5.10 -13.72 10.61
N ARG A 52 -4.38 -13.32 9.56
CA ARG A 52 -3.25 -12.40 9.66
C ARG A 52 -3.61 -11.03 10.26
N PRO A 53 -4.78 -10.43 9.93
CA PRO A 53 -5.16 -9.15 10.52
C PRO A 53 -5.28 -9.26 12.05
N PRO A 54 -4.80 -8.26 12.82
CA PRO A 54 -4.78 -8.30 14.28
C PRO A 54 -6.18 -8.47 14.91
N GLU A 55 -7.21 -7.93 14.28
CA GLU A 55 -8.62 -8.06 14.67
C GLU A 55 -9.14 -9.50 14.53
N SER A 56 -8.63 -10.26 13.56
CA SER A 56 -9.13 -11.61 13.25
C SER A 56 -8.64 -12.68 14.23
N HIS A 57 -7.54 -12.43 14.93
CA HIS A 57 -6.93 -13.39 15.87
C HIS A 57 -6.83 -12.88 17.32
N GLY A 58 -7.35 -11.69 17.61
CA GLY A 58 -7.25 -11.11 18.95
C GLY A 58 -5.80 -10.84 19.35
N CYS A 59 -5.06 -10.13 18.49
CA CYS A 59 -3.64 -9.84 18.70
C CYS A 59 -3.40 -9.15 20.06
N THR A 60 -2.45 -9.67 20.84
CA THR A 60 -2.03 -9.07 22.12
C THR A 60 -0.98 -7.96 21.96
N PHE A 61 -0.49 -7.73 20.75
CA PHE A 61 0.48 -6.68 20.48
C PHE A 61 -0.20 -5.30 20.41
N ASP A 62 0.32 -4.32 21.16
CA ASP A 62 -0.20 -2.96 21.17
C ASP A 62 0.23 -2.18 19.90
N TRP A 63 -0.59 -2.34 18.86
CA TRP A 63 -0.44 -1.60 17.61
C TRP A 63 -0.68 -0.10 17.79
N GLN A 64 -1.55 0.30 18.72
CA GLN A 64 -1.90 1.70 18.93
C GLN A 64 -0.70 2.49 19.46
N ALA A 65 -0.04 2.02 20.53
CA ALA A 65 1.14 2.67 21.07
C ALA A 65 2.29 2.70 20.06
N MET A 66 2.47 1.63 19.28
CA MET A 66 3.50 1.58 18.25
C MET A 66 3.27 2.61 17.15
N GLN A 67 2.03 2.70 16.64
CA GLN A 67 1.68 3.68 15.61
C GLN A 67 1.70 5.11 16.14
N GLN A 68 1.29 5.35 17.39
CA GLN A 68 1.41 6.67 18.02
C GLN A 68 2.87 7.12 18.10
N ARG A 69 3.79 6.24 18.52
CA ARG A 69 5.23 6.54 18.55
C ARG A 69 5.78 6.81 17.15
N LYS A 70 5.28 6.08 16.13
CA LYS A 70 5.67 6.29 14.74
C LYS A 70 5.18 7.66 14.23
N LEU A 71 3.91 7.97 14.42
CA LEU A 71 3.31 9.25 14.06
C LEU A 71 3.99 10.42 14.77
N ALA A 72 4.32 10.28 16.06
CA ALA A 72 5.02 11.32 16.81
C ALA A 72 6.44 11.60 16.27
N ARG A 73 7.11 10.59 15.71
CA ARG A 73 8.45 10.73 15.11
C ARG A 73 8.39 11.26 13.68
N GLU A 74 7.42 10.82 12.90
CA GLU A 74 7.37 11.07 11.45
C GLU A 74 6.55 12.33 11.08
N ASN A 75 5.58 12.74 11.91
CA ASN A 75 4.80 13.92 11.62
C ASN A 75 5.65 15.19 11.75
N PRO A 76 5.79 16.00 10.69
CA PRO A 76 6.44 17.29 10.79
C PRO A 76 5.66 18.19 11.74
N GLN A 77 6.36 18.87 12.65
CA GLN A 77 5.73 19.79 13.59
C GLN A 77 5.20 21.01 12.83
N VAL A 78 3.88 21.18 12.82
CA VAL A 78 3.23 22.34 12.20
C VAL A 78 3.30 23.50 13.19
N VAL A 79 4.33 24.34 13.06
CA VAL A 79 4.43 25.59 13.83
C VAL A 79 3.44 26.59 13.24
N ARG A 80 2.40 26.98 13.99
CA ARG A 80 1.52 28.09 13.61
C ARG A 80 2.25 29.42 13.82
N GLY A 81 3.13 29.76 12.88
CA GLY A 81 3.84 31.03 12.78
C GLY A 81 3.88 31.42 11.31
N ALA A 82 2.86 32.15 10.87
CA ALA A 82 2.62 32.41 9.46
C ALA A 82 3.58 33.47 8.90
N SER A 83 4.67 33.01 8.32
CA SER A 83 5.40 33.70 7.24
C SER A 83 5.97 32.72 6.19
N ALA A 84 6.15 31.44 6.55
CA ALA A 84 6.68 30.40 5.66
C ALA A 84 5.62 29.52 4.97
N LEU A 85 4.34 29.64 5.34
CA LEU A 85 3.28 28.90 4.66
C LEU A 85 3.01 29.57 3.31
N ARG A 86 3.47 28.93 2.22
CA ARG A 86 3.03 29.29 0.86
C ARG A 86 1.51 29.32 0.85
N SER A 87 0.92 30.34 0.22
CA SER A 87 -0.54 30.43 0.10
C SER A 87 -1.09 29.13 -0.49
N ALA A 88 -2.34 28.79 -0.14
CA ALA A 88 -2.98 27.60 -0.68
C ALA A 88 -3.03 27.58 -2.22
N THR A 89 -2.95 28.76 -2.86
CA THR A 89 -2.84 28.92 -4.31
C THR A 89 -1.42 28.60 -4.80
N ALA A 90 -0.38 29.13 -4.16
CA ALA A 90 1.00 28.86 -4.51
C ALA A 90 1.36 27.37 -4.36
N TRP A 91 0.87 26.70 -3.30
CA TRP A 91 1.03 25.25 -3.15
C TRP A 91 0.35 24.48 -4.30
N ARG A 92 -0.88 24.87 -4.67
CA ARG A 92 -1.62 24.23 -5.77
C ARG A 92 -0.89 24.36 -7.11
N GLU A 93 -0.44 25.56 -7.46
CA GLU A 93 0.30 25.81 -8.70
C GLU A 93 1.58 24.99 -8.79
N GLU A 94 2.33 24.85 -7.68
CA GLU A 94 3.55 24.05 -7.66
C GLU A 94 3.25 22.55 -7.74
N TYR A 95 2.23 22.08 -7.02
CA TYR A 95 1.82 20.68 -7.06
C TYR A 95 1.39 20.25 -8.47
N GLU A 96 0.65 21.11 -9.17
CA GLU A 96 0.17 20.86 -10.54
C GLU A 96 1.30 20.73 -11.57
N LYS A 97 2.47 21.36 -11.35
CA LYS A 97 3.65 21.18 -12.23
C LYS A 97 4.18 19.74 -12.21
N HIS A 98 4.19 19.12 -11.03
CA HIS A 98 4.73 17.76 -10.86
C HIS A 98 3.64 16.69 -10.97
N HIS A 99 2.39 17.07 -10.75
CA HIS A 99 1.22 16.21 -10.82
C HIS A 99 0.17 16.91 -11.67
N PRO A 100 0.32 16.88 -13.02
CA PRO A 100 -0.63 17.52 -13.91
C PRO A 100 -1.97 16.79 -13.84
N VAL A 101 -2.80 17.15 -12.87
CA VAL A 101 -4.20 16.72 -12.75
C VAL A 101 -5.07 17.57 -13.66
N GLY A 102 -4.75 17.55 -14.97
CA GLY A 102 -5.37 18.41 -15.96
C GLY A 102 -5.44 17.77 -17.34
N ARG A 103 -6.61 17.20 -17.67
CA ARG A 103 -7.40 17.31 -18.93
C ARG A 103 -6.71 17.26 -20.31
N ALA A 104 -5.43 16.92 -20.42
CA ALA A 104 -4.72 16.91 -21.70
C ALA A 104 -4.99 15.61 -22.48
N ASP A 105 -4.99 14.47 -21.80
CA ASP A 105 -5.35 13.17 -22.40
C ASP A 105 -6.85 13.05 -22.69
N GLU A 106 -7.69 13.70 -21.89
CA GLU A 106 -9.14 13.74 -22.08
C GLU A 106 -9.53 14.41 -23.41
N ARG A 107 -8.91 15.55 -23.75
CA ARG A 107 -9.22 16.28 -25.00
C ARG A 107 -8.75 15.53 -26.24
N ARG A 108 -7.60 14.87 -26.20
CA ARG A 108 -7.08 14.08 -27.33
C ARG A 108 -7.97 12.87 -27.61
N THR A 109 -8.37 12.18 -26.54
CA THR A 109 -9.28 11.04 -26.61
C THR A 109 -10.66 11.47 -27.14
N GLN A 110 -11.21 12.58 -26.64
CA GLN A 110 -12.47 13.15 -27.13
C GLN A 110 -12.41 13.59 -28.60
N LEU A 111 -11.30 14.17 -29.05
CA LEU A 111 -11.11 14.52 -30.46
C LEU A 111 -11.06 13.28 -31.36
N LEU A 112 -10.35 12.22 -30.95
CA LEU A 112 -10.32 10.96 -31.69
C LEU A 112 -11.71 10.33 -31.79
N HIS A 113 -12.48 10.33 -30.70
CA HIS A 113 -13.86 9.84 -30.72
C HIS A 113 -14.77 10.68 -31.63
N ALA A 114 -14.64 12.01 -31.61
CA ALA A 114 -15.40 12.90 -32.48
C ALA A 114 -15.06 12.67 -33.96
N LEU A 115 -13.77 12.57 -34.30
CA LEU A 115 -13.32 12.29 -35.67
C LEU A 115 -13.77 10.90 -36.15
N GLY A 116 -13.69 9.88 -35.29
CA GLY A 116 -14.19 8.55 -35.59
C GLY A 116 -15.70 8.53 -35.86
N ALA A 117 -16.49 9.22 -35.02
CA ALA A 117 -17.94 9.33 -35.21
C ALA A 117 -18.30 10.00 -36.54
N VAL A 118 -17.60 11.05 -36.93
CA VAL A 118 -17.81 11.74 -38.22
C VAL A 118 -17.45 10.81 -39.39
N PHE A 119 -16.34 10.08 -39.32
CA PHE A 119 -15.92 9.15 -40.37
C PHE A 119 -16.97 8.05 -40.62
N PHE A 120 -17.45 7.39 -39.57
CA PHE A 120 -18.47 6.35 -39.70
C PHE A 120 -19.81 6.90 -40.19
N LEU A 121 -20.18 8.12 -39.78
CA LEU A 121 -21.39 8.79 -40.28
C LEU A 121 -21.28 9.06 -41.79
N VAL A 122 -20.15 9.56 -42.27
CA VAL A 122 -19.92 9.81 -43.70
C VAL A 122 -19.97 8.52 -44.51
N LEU A 123 -19.31 7.45 -44.05
CA LEU A 123 -19.36 6.15 -44.72
C LEU A 123 -20.78 5.56 -44.74
N GLY A 124 -21.52 5.67 -43.63
CA GLY A 124 -22.89 5.20 -43.53
C GLY A 124 -23.83 5.94 -44.49
N VAL A 125 -23.79 7.28 -44.47
CA VAL A 125 -24.58 8.12 -45.39
C VAL A 125 -24.21 7.82 -46.85
N ARG A 126 -22.92 7.69 -47.17
CA ARG A 126 -22.46 7.31 -48.51
C ARG A 126 -22.98 5.93 -48.91
N GLY A 127 -22.95 4.95 -48.01
CA GLY A 127 -23.47 3.60 -48.26
C GLY A 127 -24.97 3.59 -48.54
N VAL A 128 -25.75 4.31 -47.73
CA VAL A 128 -27.19 4.48 -47.95
C VAL A 128 -27.46 5.20 -49.27
N LEU A 129 -26.71 6.26 -49.59
CA LEU A 129 -26.85 6.96 -50.86
C LEU A 129 -26.55 6.04 -52.05
N LEU A 130 -25.49 5.22 -51.99
CA LEU A 130 -25.17 4.25 -53.05
C LEU A 130 -26.25 3.15 -53.18
N LEU A 131 -26.92 2.77 -52.09
CA LEU A 131 -28.06 1.85 -52.13
C LEU A 131 -29.31 2.50 -52.74
N LEU A 132 -29.54 3.80 -52.49
CA LEU A 132 -30.66 4.55 -53.06
C LEU A 132 -30.44 4.99 -54.51
N MET A 133 -29.18 5.09 -54.94
CA MET A 133 -28.78 5.42 -56.31
C MET A 133 -28.58 4.19 -57.20
N ARG A 134 -28.91 2.99 -56.70
CA ARG A 134 -28.86 1.72 -57.43
C ARG A 134 -30.25 1.25 -57.78
#